data_AF-A0A835PT23-F1
#
_entry.id   AF-A0A835PT23-F1
#
_cell.length_a   1.000
_cell.length_b   1.000
_cell.length_c   1.000
_cell.angle_alpha   90.00
_cell.angle_beta   90.00
_cell.angle_gamma   90.00
#
_symmetry.space_group_name_H-M   'P 1'
#
loop_
_entity.id
_entity.type
_entity.pdbx_description
1 polymer ?
#
loop_
_entity_poly.entity_id
_entity_poly.type
_entity_poly.pdbx_seq_one_letter_code
_entity_poly.pdbx_strand_id
1 'polypeptide(L)'
;MQGDHQGLQAMEVSAGGFLGGELSSSVASAAAEEDGYRQLLKAEMVVHPLWDQLLSAHASCLRVATPIDHLPLIESQLAQSQHLHRSYAAHYRPLLSPQEKHDLGNFLTQYSLLLCSFREQLQQHVRVHAVEAVMACREIEQSLHELTGANVDEGTGATMSDDEEGLLMDIPFDHIVEGQDLMGYGPFIPSESERSLMERVRQELKLELKQGFRSRIEDVREEILRKRRAGKLPGDTTSVLKQWWQQHSKWPYPTEDDKAKLVEETGLQLKQINNWFINQRKRNWHNNSQSATSLKSKRKR
;
A
#
# COMPACT_ATOMS: atom_id res chain seq x y z
N MET A 1 -38.89 -77.76 -46.59
CA MET A 1 -38.17 -78.71 -45.71
C MET A 1 -36.71 -78.29 -45.75
N GLN A 2 -36.21 -77.65 -44.68
CA GLN A 2 -35.34 -78.29 -43.66
C GLN A 2 -34.08 -78.89 -44.30
N GLY A 3 -32.85 -78.49 -43.98
CA GLY A 3 -32.35 -77.56 -42.97
C GLY A 3 -30.81 -77.41 -43.05
N ASP A 4 -30.31 -76.51 -42.20
CA ASP A 4 -29.04 -76.46 -41.45
C ASP A 4 -27.69 -76.82 -42.10
N HIS A 5 -26.75 -75.85 -42.18
CA HIS A 5 -25.64 -75.72 -41.21
C HIS A 5 -24.63 -74.55 -41.51
N GLN A 6 -24.12 -73.94 -40.42
CA GLN A 6 -22.87 -73.15 -40.24
C GLN A 6 -22.89 -71.67 -40.72
N GLY A 7 -22.42 -70.66 -39.97
CA GLY A 7 -21.59 -70.63 -38.77
C GLY A 7 -21.51 -69.25 -38.11
N LEU A 8 -20.78 -69.22 -36.99
CA LEU A 8 -20.64 -68.20 -35.94
C LEU A 8 -20.24 -66.77 -36.38
N GLN A 9 -20.77 -65.76 -35.68
CA GLN A 9 -19.97 -64.60 -35.24
C GLN A 9 -20.57 -63.90 -34.00
N ALA A 10 -19.66 -63.39 -33.17
CA ALA A 10 -19.84 -62.90 -31.82
C ALA A 10 -20.68 -61.62 -31.71
N MET A 11 -21.42 -61.48 -30.60
CA MET A 11 -22.07 -60.24 -30.19
C MET A 11 -21.24 -59.55 -29.10
N GLU A 12 -20.69 -58.39 -29.45
CA GLU A 12 -20.10 -57.42 -28.54
C GLU A 12 -21.00 -56.18 -28.45
N VAL A 13 -21.20 -55.71 -27.22
CA VAL A 13 -21.47 -54.34 -26.74
C VAL A 13 -22.47 -53.41 -27.45
N SER A 14 -23.48 -52.93 -26.70
CA SER A 14 -23.66 -51.48 -26.44
C SER A 14 -24.76 -51.21 -25.40
N ALA A 15 -24.32 -50.80 -24.21
CA ALA A 15 -25.12 -50.05 -23.24
C ALA A 15 -24.55 -48.62 -23.20
N GLY A 16 -25.41 -47.60 -23.25
CA GLY A 16 -24.98 -46.22 -22.97
C GLY A 16 -25.77 -45.13 -23.70
N GLY A 17 -27.04 -44.92 -23.33
CA GLY A 17 -27.77 -43.70 -23.66
C GLY A 17 -27.45 -42.61 -22.62
N PHE A 18 -26.67 -41.61 -23.03
CA PHE A 18 -26.18 -40.48 -22.24
C PHE A 18 -27.25 -39.37 -22.19
N LEU A 19 -27.93 -39.20 -21.05
CA LEU A 19 -28.75 -38.02 -20.74
C LEU A 19 -27.98 -37.17 -19.72
N GLY A 20 -27.18 -36.22 -20.21
CA GLY A 20 -26.38 -35.34 -19.33
C GLY A 20 -25.97 -33.99 -19.92
N GLY A 21 -26.42 -33.64 -21.13
CA GLY A 21 -25.92 -32.46 -21.87
C GLY A 21 -26.76 -31.18 -21.78
N GLU A 22 -28.06 -31.25 -21.49
CA GLU A 22 -28.97 -30.12 -21.75
C GLU A 22 -29.03 -29.08 -20.61
N LEU A 23 -28.81 -29.50 -19.36
CA LEU A 23 -28.89 -28.58 -18.21
C LEU A 23 -27.71 -27.59 -18.15
N SER A 24 -26.53 -27.97 -18.64
CA SER A 24 -25.35 -27.07 -18.65
C SER A 24 -25.42 -25.99 -19.74
N SER A 25 -26.15 -26.25 -20.84
CA SER A 25 -26.31 -25.30 -21.95
C SER A 25 -27.31 -24.19 -21.61
N SER A 26 -28.38 -24.53 -20.90
CA SER A 26 -29.44 -23.58 -20.50
C SER A 26 -28.91 -22.53 -19.51
N VAL A 27 -28.12 -22.94 -18.51
CA VAL A 27 -27.54 -22.01 -17.51
C VAL A 27 -26.49 -21.09 -18.15
N ALA A 28 -25.69 -21.60 -19.09
CA ALA A 28 -24.72 -20.80 -19.84
C ALA A 28 -25.40 -19.78 -20.77
N SER A 29 -26.53 -20.16 -21.39
CA SER A 29 -27.34 -19.25 -22.22
C SER A 29 -27.98 -18.14 -21.40
N ALA A 30 -28.54 -18.47 -20.23
CA ALA A 30 -29.16 -17.48 -19.34
C ALA A 30 -28.13 -16.48 -18.77
N ALA A 31 -26.92 -16.96 -18.41
CA ALA A 31 -25.83 -16.08 -17.97
C ALA A 31 -25.34 -15.14 -19.09
N ALA A 32 -25.27 -15.64 -20.33
CA ALA A 32 -24.89 -14.82 -21.49
C ALA A 32 -25.95 -13.75 -21.83
N GLU A 33 -27.23 -14.08 -21.66
CA GLU A 33 -28.34 -13.13 -21.82
C GLU A 33 -28.32 -12.04 -20.72
N GLU A 34 -28.02 -12.41 -19.48
CA GLU A 34 -27.91 -11.46 -18.36
C GLU A 34 -26.72 -10.49 -18.56
N ASP A 35 -25.57 -10.99 -19.02
CA ASP A 35 -24.41 -10.16 -19.33
C ASP A 35 -24.69 -9.19 -20.50
N GLY A 36 -25.43 -9.65 -21.52
CA GLY A 36 -25.89 -8.79 -22.61
C GLY A 36 -26.81 -7.67 -22.14
N TYR A 37 -27.77 -7.99 -21.26
CA TYR A 37 -28.68 -7.00 -20.66
C TYR A 37 -27.93 -5.96 -19.82
N ARG A 38 -26.96 -6.39 -19.00
CA ARG A 38 -26.10 -5.50 -18.21
C ARG A 38 -25.28 -4.57 -19.10
N GLN A 39 -24.80 -5.06 -20.23
CA GLN A 39 -24.03 -4.26 -21.19
C GLN A 39 -24.90 -3.18 -21.87
N LEU A 40 -26.16 -3.49 -22.17
CA LEU A 40 -27.13 -2.52 -22.69
C LEU A 40 -27.50 -1.45 -21.66
N LEU A 41 -27.70 -1.83 -20.39
CA LEU A 41 -27.93 -0.87 -19.30
C LEU A 41 -26.75 0.09 -19.13
N LYS A 42 -25.51 -0.41 -19.19
CA LYS A 42 -24.31 0.44 -19.18
C LYS A 42 -24.30 1.40 -20.36
N ALA A 43 -24.70 0.96 -21.56
CA ALA A 43 -24.80 1.85 -22.72
C ALA A 43 -25.85 2.95 -22.52
N GLU A 44 -27.03 2.65 -21.93
CA GLU A 44 -28.04 3.66 -21.57
C GLU A 44 -27.50 4.69 -20.57
N MET A 45 -26.76 4.25 -19.54
CA MET A 45 -26.14 5.16 -18.58
C MET A 45 -25.09 6.07 -19.21
N VAL A 46 -24.26 5.52 -20.11
CA VAL A 46 -23.13 6.20 -20.74
C VAL A 46 -23.58 7.28 -21.73
N VAL A 47 -24.70 7.07 -22.43
CA VAL A 47 -25.28 8.04 -23.37
C VAL A 47 -26.08 9.14 -22.65
N HIS A 48 -26.37 8.97 -21.35
CA HIS A 48 -27.14 9.94 -20.58
C HIS A 48 -26.39 11.29 -20.41
N PRO A 49 -27.06 12.45 -20.55
CA PRO A 49 -26.40 13.77 -20.47
C PRO A 49 -25.66 14.07 -19.16
N LEU A 50 -26.08 13.41 -18.07
CA LEU A 50 -25.46 13.57 -16.73
C LEU A 50 -24.26 12.65 -16.50
N TRP A 51 -23.91 11.77 -17.45
CA TRP A 51 -22.83 10.81 -17.27
C TRP A 51 -21.48 11.46 -16.97
N ASP A 52 -21.11 12.49 -17.74
CA ASP A 52 -19.82 13.18 -17.54
C ASP A 52 -19.75 13.89 -16.19
N GLN A 53 -20.87 14.46 -15.73
CA GLN A 53 -20.96 15.09 -14.42
C GLN A 53 -20.80 14.06 -13.30
N LEU A 54 -21.47 12.90 -13.43
CA LEU A 54 -21.34 11.81 -12.46
C LEU A 54 -19.90 11.27 -12.41
N LEU A 55 -19.30 11.04 -13.58
CA LEU A 55 -17.93 10.55 -13.69
C LEU A 55 -16.94 11.54 -13.07
N SER A 56 -17.13 12.84 -13.32
CA SER A 56 -16.34 13.91 -12.70
C SER A 56 -16.50 13.95 -11.18
N ALA A 57 -17.72 13.78 -10.66
CA ALA A 57 -17.98 13.73 -9.22
C ALA A 57 -17.28 12.53 -8.56
N HIS A 58 -17.32 11.35 -9.19
CA HIS A 58 -16.59 10.17 -8.74
C HIS A 58 -15.07 10.36 -8.75
N ALA A 59 -14.52 10.86 -9.87
CA ALA A 59 -13.10 11.14 -9.98
C ALA A 59 -12.64 12.15 -8.92
N SER A 60 -13.46 13.17 -8.67
CA SER A 60 -13.19 14.18 -7.64
C SER A 60 -13.16 13.60 -6.23
N CYS A 61 -14.00 12.61 -5.91
CA CYS A 61 -13.93 11.88 -4.64
C CYS A 61 -12.62 11.10 -4.51
N LEU A 62 -12.21 10.38 -5.56
CA LEU A 62 -10.98 9.60 -5.57
C LEU A 62 -9.75 10.49 -5.39
N ARG A 63 -9.71 11.65 -6.04
CA ARG A 63 -8.60 12.61 -5.95
C ARG A 63 -8.34 13.09 -4.50
N VAL A 64 -9.37 13.19 -3.66
CA VAL A 64 -9.21 13.68 -2.28
C VAL A 64 -8.50 12.68 -1.37
N ALA A 65 -8.74 11.37 -1.54
CA ALA A 65 -8.14 10.32 -0.70
C ALA A 65 -6.91 9.66 -1.32
N THR A 66 -6.52 10.05 -2.54
CA THR A 66 -5.40 9.42 -3.25
C THR A 66 -4.12 10.22 -3.05
N PRO A 67 -2.99 9.57 -2.67
CA PRO A 67 -1.69 10.22 -2.64
C PRO A 67 -1.34 10.89 -3.97
N ILE A 68 -0.62 12.00 -3.93
CA ILE A 68 -0.29 12.82 -5.12
C ILE A 68 0.38 11.98 -6.21
N ASP A 69 1.27 11.07 -5.82
CA ASP A 69 2.02 10.19 -6.73
C ASP A 69 1.13 9.26 -7.56
N HIS A 70 -0.09 8.97 -7.09
CA HIS A 70 -1.01 8.06 -7.74
C HIS A 70 -2.09 8.80 -8.57
N LEU A 71 -2.15 10.13 -8.50
CA LEU A 71 -3.09 10.92 -9.32
C LEU A 71 -2.91 10.71 -10.83
N PRO A 72 -1.68 10.61 -11.39
CA PRO A 72 -1.50 10.37 -12.81
C PRO A 72 -2.11 9.05 -13.29
N LEU A 73 -2.14 8.03 -12.43
CA LEU A 73 -2.78 6.75 -12.74
C LEU A 73 -4.29 6.92 -12.93
N ILE A 74 -4.95 7.68 -12.05
CA ILE A 74 -6.38 7.98 -12.15
C ILE A 74 -6.67 8.74 -13.45
N GLU A 75 -5.88 9.77 -13.76
CA GLU A 75 -6.06 10.53 -15.00
C GLU A 75 -5.86 9.66 -16.25
N SER A 76 -4.87 8.75 -16.23
CA SER A 76 -4.64 7.83 -17.35
C SER A 76 -5.81 6.86 -17.56
N GLN A 77 -6.42 6.34 -16.49
CA GLN A 77 -7.59 5.47 -16.56
C GLN A 77 -8.81 6.23 -17.08
N LEU A 78 -9.00 7.48 -16.62
CA LEU A 78 -10.08 8.34 -17.08
C LEU A 78 -9.95 8.66 -18.58
N ALA A 79 -8.74 8.92 -19.07
CA ALA A 79 -8.48 9.11 -20.49
C ALA A 79 -8.78 7.84 -21.31
N GLN A 80 -8.38 6.66 -20.82
CA GLN A 80 -8.67 5.38 -21.48
C GLN A 80 -10.19 5.08 -21.52
N SER A 81 -10.95 5.55 -20.52
CA SER A 81 -12.40 5.33 -20.45
C SER A 81 -13.17 5.92 -21.64
N GLN A 82 -12.61 6.92 -22.32
CA GLN A 82 -13.23 7.54 -23.50
C GLN A 82 -13.40 6.56 -24.67
N HIS A 83 -12.48 5.59 -24.83
CA HIS A 83 -12.60 4.56 -25.85
C HIS A 83 -13.73 3.57 -25.52
N LEU A 84 -13.90 3.25 -24.24
CA LEU A 84 -15.01 2.41 -23.78
C LEU A 84 -16.35 3.14 -23.95
N HIS A 85 -16.41 4.44 -23.64
CA HIS A 85 -17.58 5.29 -23.89
C HIS A 85 -18.04 5.20 -25.34
N ARG A 86 -17.12 5.39 -26.30
CA ARG A 86 -17.40 5.24 -27.74
C ARG A 86 -17.86 3.82 -28.09
N SER A 87 -17.26 2.79 -27.49
CA SER A 87 -17.67 1.39 -27.71
C SER A 87 -19.10 1.12 -27.23
N TYR A 88 -19.46 1.59 -26.03
CA TYR A 88 -20.82 1.42 -25.50
C TYR A 88 -21.84 2.26 -26.28
N ALA A 89 -21.48 3.49 -26.66
CA ALA A 89 -22.33 4.35 -27.48
C ALA A 89 -22.57 3.76 -28.89
N ALA A 90 -21.57 3.11 -29.49
CA ALA A 90 -21.72 2.47 -30.80
C ALA A 90 -22.67 1.26 -30.80
N HIS A 91 -22.79 0.58 -29.66
CA HIS A 91 -23.69 -0.57 -29.46
C HIS A 91 -24.99 -0.18 -28.74
N TYR A 92 -25.26 1.12 -28.63
CA TYR A 92 -26.46 1.63 -27.97
C TYR A 92 -27.72 1.14 -28.69
N ARG A 93 -28.63 0.55 -27.92
CA ARG A 93 -30.00 0.28 -28.35
C ARG A 93 -30.95 0.82 -27.29
N PRO A 94 -31.94 1.65 -27.68
CA PRO A 94 -32.96 2.11 -26.75
C PRO A 94 -33.69 0.91 -26.14
N LEU A 95 -33.54 0.75 -24.84
CA LEU A 95 -34.13 -0.34 -24.05
C LEU A 95 -35.16 0.20 -23.06
N LEU A 96 -34.90 1.38 -22.49
CA LEU A 96 -35.73 1.96 -21.43
C LEU A 96 -36.93 2.73 -21.97
N SER A 97 -38.07 2.58 -21.31
CA SER A 97 -39.25 3.41 -21.52
C SER A 97 -39.00 4.88 -21.10
N PRO A 98 -39.82 5.84 -21.58
CA PRO A 98 -39.66 7.25 -21.20
C PRO A 98 -39.71 7.49 -19.68
N GLN A 99 -40.52 6.72 -18.95
CA GLN A 99 -40.63 6.80 -17.50
C GLN A 99 -39.35 6.31 -16.82
N GLU A 100 -38.82 5.17 -17.24
CA GLU A 100 -37.58 4.62 -16.68
C GLU A 100 -36.37 5.52 -16.97
N LYS A 101 -36.36 6.21 -18.12
CA LYS A 101 -35.33 7.22 -18.43
C LYS A 101 -35.42 8.43 -17.49
N HIS A 102 -36.63 8.87 -17.15
CA HIS A 102 -36.84 9.93 -16.17
C HIS A 102 -36.38 9.51 -14.77
N ASP A 103 -36.74 8.30 -14.34
CA ASP A 103 -36.34 7.75 -13.05
C ASP A 103 -34.81 7.57 -12.95
N LEU A 104 -34.17 7.12 -14.04
CA LEU A 104 -32.71 7.08 -14.15
C LEU A 104 -32.10 8.47 -14.01
N GLY A 105 -32.63 9.49 -14.69
CA GLY A 105 -32.16 10.88 -14.58
C GLY A 105 -32.26 11.42 -13.15
N ASN A 106 -33.38 11.14 -12.46
CA ASN A 106 -33.58 11.51 -11.06
C ASN A 106 -32.57 10.81 -10.16
N PHE A 107 -32.35 9.51 -10.34
CA PHE A 107 -31.36 8.74 -9.61
C PHE A 107 -29.94 9.29 -9.82
N LEU A 108 -29.53 9.52 -11.07
CA LEU A 108 -28.20 10.04 -11.39
C LEU A 108 -27.97 11.42 -10.77
N THR A 109 -29.00 12.27 -10.72
CA THR A 109 -28.94 13.58 -10.07
C THR A 109 -28.73 13.43 -8.56
N GLN A 110 -29.55 12.63 -7.89
CA GLN A 110 -29.45 12.39 -6.44
C GLN A 110 -28.11 11.76 -6.08
N TYR A 111 -27.65 10.79 -6.88
CA TYR A 111 -26.38 10.11 -6.66
C TYR A 111 -25.18 11.06 -6.86
N SER A 112 -25.24 11.95 -7.85
CA SER A 112 -24.22 12.98 -8.06
C SER A 112 -24.14 13.94 -6.87
N LEU A 113 -25.28 14.38 -6.32
CA LEU A 113 -25.33 15.21 -5.11
C LEU A 113 -24.76 14.48 -3.88
N LEU A 114 -25.05 13.19 -3.74
CA LEU A 114 -24.46 12.34 -2.70
C LEU A 114 -22.93 12.30 -2.81
N LEU A 115 -22.39 12.10 -4.02
CA LEU A 115 -20.94 12.10 -4.24
C LEU A 115 -20.31 13.46 -3.92
N CYS A 116 -20.97 14.57 -4.29
CA CYS A 116 -20.48 15.90 -3.95
C CYS A 116 -20.41 16.12 -2.43
N SER A 117 -21.46 15.75 -1.69
CA SER A 117 -21.44 15.88 -0.22
C SER A 117 -20.41 14.95 0.43
N PHE A 118 -20.26 13.72 -0.09
CA PHE A 118 -19.22 12.80 0.36
C PHE A 118 -17.80 13.33 0.12
N ARG A 119 -17.54 13.95 -1.05
CA ARG A 119 -16.27 14.61 -1.36
C ARG A 119 -15.94 15.69 -0.33
N GLU A 120 -16.91 16.55 0.00
CA GLU A 120 -16.71 17.63 0.98
C GLU A 120 -16.37 17.09 2.36
N GLN A 121 -17.09 16.05 2.82
CA GLN A 121 -16.82 15.39 4.10
C GLN A 121 -15.41 14.78 4.13
N LEU A 122 -15.04 14.09 3.05
CA LEU A 122 -13.72 13.48 2.93
C LEU A 122 -12.61 14.53 2.91
N GLN A 123 -12.81 15.63 2.17
CA GLN A 123 -11.86 16.73 2.09
C GLN A 123 -11.68 17.41 3.43
N GLN A 124 -12.77 17.64 4.16
CA GLN A 124 -12.72 18.23 5.50
C GLN A 124 -11.98 17.32 6.47
N HIS A 125 -12.23 16.00 6.44
CA HIS A 125 -11.54 15.05 7.31
C HIS A 125 -10.02 15.05 7.05
N VAL A 126 -9.60 14.92 5.78
CA VAL A 126 -8.18 14.96 5.40
C VAL A 126 -7.54 16.28 5.82
N ARG A 127 -8.22 17.42 5.59
CA ARG A 127 -7.71 18.74 5.95
C ARG A 127 -7.50 18.88 7.46
N VAL A 128 -8.44 18.43 8.28
CA VAL A 128 -8.33 18.53 9.75
C VAL A 128 -7.13 17.74 10.25
N HIS A 129 -6.99 16.46 9.86
CA HIS A 129 -5.85 15.63 10.27
C HIS A 129 -4.51 16.18 9.77
N ALA A 130 -4.46 16.71 8.54
CA ALA A 130 -3.25 17.34 8.02
C ALA A 130 -2.86 18.59 8.83
N VAL A 131 -3.83 19.44 9.18
CA VAL A 131 -3.59 20.62 10.02
C VAL A 131 -3.13 20.21 11.41
N GLU A 132 -3.79 19.23 12.05
CA GLU A 132 -3.39 18.73 13.37
C GLU A 132 -1.96 18.18 13.35
N ALA A 133 -1.58 17.42 12.32
CA ALA A 133 -0.21 16.92 12.16
C ALA A 133 0.81 18.06 11.99
N VAL A 134 0.50 19.06 11.16
CA VAL A 134 1.38 20.23 10.97
C VAL A 134 1.54 21.02 12.26
N MET A 135 0.45 21.21 13.03
CA MET A 135 0.51 21.89 14.32
C MET A 135 1.36 21.11 15.33
N ALA A 136 1.21 19.78 15.41
CA ALA A 136 2.04 18.93 16.26
C ALA A 136 3.53 18.98 15.86
N CYS A 137 3.83 19.02 14.56
CA CYS A 137 5.21 19.22 14.08
C CYS A 137 5.77 20.57 14.53
N ARG A 138 4.99 21.65 14.43
CA ARG A 138 5.40 22.97 14.91
C ARG A 138 5.63 23.02 16.42
N GLU A 139 4.82 22.33 17.21
CA GLU A 139 5.00 22.21 18.66
C GLU A 139 6.32 21.50 19.01
N ILE A 140 6.66 20.45 18.26
CA ILE A 140 7.94 19.73 18.39
C ILE A 140 9.12 20.64 18.01
N GLU A 141 9.00 21.37 16.90
CA GLU A 141 10.02 22.34 16.46
C GLU A 141 10.23 23.45 17.49
N GLN A 142 9.14 24.00 18.04
CA GLN A 142 9.20 24.98 19.11
C GLN A 142 9.88 24.41 20.36
N SER A 143 9.52 23.20 20.78
CA SER A 143 10.15 22.52 21.93
C SER A 143 11.65 22.32 21.71
N LEU A 144 12.06 21.98 20.47
CA LEU A 144 13.47 21.86 20.11
C LEU A 144 14.17 23.23 20.17
N HIS A 145 13.52 24.28 19.67
CA HIS A 145 14.03 25.63 19.74
C HIS A 145 14.24 26.09 21.19
N GLU A 146 13.28 25.86 22.07
CA GLU A 146 13.38 26.19 23.50
C GLU A 146 14.55 25.46 24.19
N LEU A 147 14.85 24.23 23.79
CA LEU A 147 15.96 23.44 24.35
C LEU A 147 17.33 23.80 23.78
N THR A 148 17.40 24.25 22.52
CA THR A 148 18.68 24.39 21.79
C THR A 148 19.01 25.82 21.39
N GLY A 149 18.04 26.74 21.40
CA GLY A 149 18.15 28.09 20.86
C GLY A 149 18.29 28.17 19.34
N ALA A 150 18.30 27.03 18.63
CA ALA A 150 18.45 26.97 17.18
C ALA A 150 17.09 26.99 16.48
N ASN A 151 16.93 27.82 15.45
CA ASN A 151 15.76 27.80 14.58
C ASN A 151 16.01 26.84 13.42
N VAL A 152 15.06 25.95 13.13
CA VAL A 152 15.13 25.02 11.98
C VAL A 152 14.86 25.73 10.64
N ASP A 153 14.41 26.99 10.68
CA ASP A 153 13.92 27.75 9.52
C ASP A 153 15.04 28.28 8.58
N GLU A 154 16.30 28.35 9.04
CA GLU A 154 17.45 28.85 8.25
C GLU A 154 18.25 27.75 7.53
N GLY A 155 17.55 26.70 7.08
CA GLY A 155 18.14 25.58 6.33
C GLY A 155 17.77 25.60 4.84
N THR A 156 17.86 26.75 4.18
CA THR A 156 17.61 26.83 2.73
C THR A 156 18.70 26.07 1.97
N GLY A 157 18.35 24.90 1.44
CA GLY A 157 18.65 24.53 0.05
C GLY A 157 20.10 24.59 -0.45
N ALA A 158 21.13 24.41 0.38
CA ALA A 158 22.48 24.14 -0.09
C ALA A 158 22.66 22.62 -0.19
N THR A 159 22.45 22.10 -1.40
CA THR A 159 22.99 20.82 -1.85
C THR A 159 24.52 20.87 -1.78
N MET A 160 25.12 20.65 -0.62
CA MET A 160 26.53 20.31 -0.53
C MET A 160 26.67 18.82 -0.85
N SER A 161 26.45 18.50 -2.12
CA SER A 161 27.27 17.51 -2.83
C SER A 161 28.70 18.05 -2.73
N ASP A 162 29.53 17.45 -1.89
CA ASP A 162 30.45 16.38 -2.29
C ASP A 162 31.45 16.88 -3.35
N ASP A 163 32.71 16.90 -2.90
CA ASP A 163 33.95 16.94 -3.65
C ASP A 163 34.29 18.19 -4.50
N GLU A 164 35.07 19.10 -3.92
CA GLU A 164 36.27 19.62 -4.59
C GLU A 164 37.41 19.76 -3.57
N GLU A 165 38.51 19.14 -3.96
CA GLU A 165 39.72 18.83 -3.21
C GLU A 165 40.66 20.05 -3.18
N GLY A 166 41.35 20.26 -2.06
CA GLY A 166 42.65 20.94 -1.95
C GLY A 166 42.86 22.30 -2.65
N LEU A 167 42.68 23.41 -1.91
CA LEU A 167 43.47 24.63 -2.17
C LEU A 167 44.04 25.20 -0.86
N LEU A 168 45.29 24.81 -0.62
CA LEU A 168 46.38 25.53 0.04
C LEU A 168 46.12 27.03 0.24
N MET A 169 46.22 27.50 1.49
CA MET A 169 46.70 28.86 1.75
C MET A 169 47.60 28.86 3.00
N ASP A 170 48.82 28.37 2.82
CA ASP A 170 49.96 28.85 3.60
C ASP A 170 50.17 30.31 3.20
N ILE A 171 50.02 31.24 4.15
CA ILE A 171 50.45 32.63 3.96
C ILE A 171 51.89 32.73 4.50
N PRO A 172 52.91 32.94 3.64
CA PRO A 172 54.26 33.17 4.11
C PRO A 172 54.35 34.56 4.74
N PHE A 173 54.62 34.58 6.04
CA PHE A 173 54.87 35.77 6.84
C PHE A 173 56.31 36.26 6.60
N ASP A 174 56.59 36.76 5.40
CA ASP A 174 57.92 37.28 5.09
C ASP A 174 57.83 38.50 4.16
N HIS A 175 57.23 39.59 4.66
CA HIS A 175 57.35 40.94 4.11
C HIS A 175 56.76 42.01 5.05
N ILE A 176 57.25 42.12 6.28
CA ILE A 176 57.15 43.39 7.03
C ILE A 176 58.43 43.58 7.87
N VAL A 177 59.51 43.97 7.20
CA VAL A 177 60.58 44.74 7.83
C VAL A 177 60.62 46.06 7.07
N GLU A 178 60.06 47.10 7.66
CA GLU A 178 60.69 48.42 7.82
C GLU A 178 59.65 49.43 8.31
N GLY A 179 59.91 49.98 9.49
CA GLY A 179 59.29 51.23 9.93
C GLY A 179 58.48 51.12 11.23
N GLN A 180 59.11 51.63 12.29
CA GLN A 180 58.52 52.56 13.26
C GLN A 180 58.25 52.01 14.66
N ASP A 181 59.15 52.38 15.57
CA ASP A 181 59.00 52.35 17.02
C ASP A 181 57.69 53.03 17.46
N LEU A 182 56.76 52.28 18.08
CA LEU A 182 55.84 52.82 19.06
C LEU A 182 55.23 51.70 19.92
N MET A 183 55.36 51.82 21.24
CA MET A 183 54.75 50.91 22.22
C MET A 183 53.26 50.71 21.95
N GLY A 184 52.80 49.46 21.85
CA GLY A 184 51.37 49.16 21.74
C GLY A 184 51.10 47.66 21.66
N TYR A 185 50.54 47.12 22.73
CA TYR A 185 49.97 45.78 22.81
C TYR A 185 49.06 45.48 21.60
N GLY A 186 49.52 44.63 20.67
CA GLY A 186 48.71 44.03 19.60
C GLY A 186 48.01 42.74 20.06
N PRO A 187 46.95 42.28 19.36
CA PRO A 187 46.05 41.25 19.88
C PRO A 187 46.83 39.98 20.21
N PHE A 188 46.71 39.53 21.46
CA PHE A 188 47.31 38.30 22.00
C PHE A 188 47.15 37.15 21.01
N ILE A 189 48.21 36.87 20.25
CA ILE A 189 48.30 35.66 19.45
C ILE A 189 48.56 34.53 20.45
N PRO A 190 47.66 33.53 20.58
CA PRO A 190 47.87 32.44 21.51
C PRO A 190 49.20 31.76 21.22
N SER A 191 49.97 31.52 22.27
CA SER A 191 51.24 30.80 22.21
C SER A 191 51.07 29.45 21.50
N GLU A 192 52.14 28.92 20.88
CA GLU A 192 52.09 27.59 20.24
C GLU A 192 51.57 26.50 21.19
N SER A 193 51.88 26.61 22.48
CA SER A 193 51.35 25.75 23.54
C SER A 193 49.83 25.85 23.70
N GLU A 194 49.25 27.06 23.60
CA GLU A 194 47.81 27.28 23.71
C GLU A 194 47.08 26.79 22.45
N ARG A 195 47.67 26.96 21.27
CA ARG A 195 47.13 26.40 20.01
C ARG A 195 47.09 24.88 20.02
N SER A 196 48.18 24.25 20.47
CA SER A 196 48.25 22.78 20.60
C SER A 196 47.26 22.24 21.64
N LEU A 197 47.02 22.99 22.72
CA LEU A 197 45.99 22.64 23.71
C LEU A 197 44.59 22.72 23.12
N MET A 198 44.25 23.82 22.42
CA MET A 198 42.95 23.97 21.78
C MET A 198 42.68 22.89 20.72
N GLU A 199 43.69 22.50 19.95
CA GLU A 199 43.55 21.45 18.94
C GLU A 199 43.33 20.06 19.58
N ARG A 200 44.04 19.75 20.68
CA ARG A 200 43.78 18.52 21.44
C ARG A 200 42.38 18.47 22.02
N VAL A 201 41.94 19.57 22.66
CA VAL A 201 40.58 19.69 23.20
C VAL A 201 39.53 19.54 22.10
N ARG A 202 39.75 20.14 20.93
CA ARG A 202 38.86 20.01 19.76
C ARG A 202 38.78 18.56 19.26
N GLN A 203 39.89 17.83 19.24
CA GLN A 203 39.93 16.43 18.84
C GLN A 203 39.25 15.50 19.85
N GLU A 204 39.45 15.73 21.16
CA GLU A 204 38.77 14.99 22.24
C GLU A 204 37.26 15.19 22.19
N LEU A 205 36.78 16.43 22.11
CA LEU A 205 35.35 16.74 21.95
C LEU A 205 34.76 16.07 20.71
N LYS A 206 35.47 16.10 19.58
CA LYS A 206 35.04 15.44 18.34
C LYS A 206 34.90 13.92 18.50
N LEU A 207 35.80 13.29 19.26
CA LEU A 207 35.75 11.86 19.55
C LEU A 207 34.59 11.54 20.50
N GLU A 208 34.41 12.32 21.57
CA GLU A 208 33.31 12.15 22.52
C GLU A 208 31.94 12.31 21.84
N LEU A 209 31.77 13.35 21.03
CA LEU A 209 30.55 13.57 20.26
C LEU A 209 30.28 12.40 19.30
N LYS A 210 31.28 11.95 18.53
CA LYS A 210 31.14 10.80 17.63
C LYS A 210 30.77 9.51 18.36
N GLN A 211 31.39 9.24 19.51
CA GLN A 211 31.09 8.04 20.31
C GLN A 211 29.72 8.13 20.98
N GLY A 212 29.36 9.30 21.53
CA GLY A 212 28.06 9.54 22.17
C GLY A 212 26.90 9.40 21.19
N PHE A 213 27.00 9.99 20.01
CA PHE A 213 25.98 9.82 18.96
C PHE A 213 25.89 8.39 18.45
N ARG A 214 27.02 7.70 18.29
CA ARG A 214 27.03 6.29 17.88
C ARG A 214 26.31 5.40 18.89
N SER A 215 26.58 5.58 20.18
CA SER A 215 25.89 4.84 21.26
C SER A 215 24.39 5.11 21.23
N ARG A 216 24.00 6.39 21.13
CA ARG A 216 22.59 6.81 21.09
C ARG A 216 21.84 6.22 19.89
N ILE A 217 22.49 6.14 18.73
CA ILE A 217 21.92 5.53 17.52
C ILE A 217 21.70 4.03 17.72
N GLU A 218 22.65 3.33 18.34
CA GLU A 218 22.48 1.89 18.62
C GLU A 218 21.34 1.65 19.62
N ASP A 219 21.24 2.44 20.69
CA ASP A 219 20.15 2.35 21.67
C ASP A 219 18.77 2.55 21.01
N VAL A 220 18.64 3.57 20.15
CA VAL A 220 17.41 3.83 19.40
C VAL A 220 17.09 2.68 18.45
N ARG A 221 18.10 2.13 17.78
CA ARG A 221 17.94 0.99 16.87
C ARG A 221 17.49 -0.26 17.61
N GLU A 222 18.08 -0.55 18.77
CA GLU A 222 17.68 -1.67 19.63
C GLU A 222 16.24 -1.48 20.13
N GLU A 223 15.86 -0.29 20.57
CA GLU A 223 14.50 0.00 21.04
C GLU A 223 13.46 -0.16 19.91
N ILE A 224 13.78 0.29 18.69
CA ILE A 224 12.94 0.06 17.50
C ILE A 224 12.81 -1.44 17.21
N LEU A 225 13.91 -2.19 17.26
CA LEU A 225 13.91 -3.64 17.04
C LEU A 225 13.12 -4.38 18.13
N ARG A 226 13.19 -3.92 19.37
CA ARG A 226 12.47 -4.48 20.52
C ARG A 226 10.97 -4.22 20.40
N LYS A 227 10.56 -2.99 20.09
CA LYS A 227 9.16 -2.64 19.78
C LYS A 227 8.61 -3.44 18.60
N ARG A 228 9.42 -3.69 17.56
CA ARG A 228 9.04 -4.54 16.42
C ARG A 228 8.87 -6.02 16.77
N ARG A 229 9.59 -6.52 17.78
CA ARG A 229 9.49 -7.92 18.26
C ARG A 229 8.41 -8.11 19.32
N ALA A 230 8.09 -7.09 20.11
CA ALA A 230 7.12 -7.13 21.21
C ALA A 230 5.67 -7.47 20.80
N GLY A 231 5.34 -7.43 19.50
CA GLY A 231 4.03 -7.81 18.95
C GLY A 231 3.93 -9.24 18.41
N LYS A 232 5.00 -10.06 18.49
CA LYS A 232 4.97 -11.45 18.00
C LYS A 232 4.65 -12.40 19.14
N LEU A 233 3.73 -13.33 18.89
CA LEU A 233 3.48 -14.45 19.80
C LEU A 233 4.76 -15.28 19.93
N PRO A 234 5.03 -15.88 21.10
CA PRO A 234 6.15 -16.81 21.28
C PRO A 234 6.21 -17.87 20.14
N GLY A 235 7.42 -18.22 19.72
CA GLY A 235 7.62 -19.17 18.61
C GLY A 235 6.94 -20.51 18.86
N ASP A 236 6.97 -20.96 20.11
CA ASP A 236 6.43 -22.24 20.55
C ASP A 236 4.89 -22.26 20.48
N THR A 237 4.22 -21.20 20.93
CA THR A 237 2.74 -21.10 20.85
C THR A 237 2.23 -20.97 19.41
N THR A 238 3.04 -20.36 18.54
CA THR A 238 2.70 -20.22 17.12
C THR A 238 2.74 -21.57 16.39
N SER A 239 3.50 -22.56 16.88
CA SER A 239 3.58 -23.88 16.25
C SER A 239 2.25 -24.66 16.33
N VAL A 240 1.60 -24.63 17.50
CA VAL A 240 0.28 -25.24 17.76
C VAL A 240 -0.80 -24.62 16.87
N LEU A 241 -0.84 -23.28 16.80
CA LEU A 241 -1.78 -22.56 15.94
C LEU A 241 -1.59 -22.88 14.45
N LYS A 242 -0.32 -23.03 14.00
CA LYS A 242 0.01 -23.44 12.63
C LYS A 242 -0.40 -24.89 12.34
N GLN A 243 -0.22 -25.80 13.29
CA GLN A 243 -0.61 -27.20 13.15
C GLN A 243 -2.13 -27.32 12.95
N TRP A 244 -2.91 -26.66 13.81
CA TRP A 244 -4.37 -26.61 13.67
C TRP A 244 -4.79 -26.01 12.32
N TRP A 245 -4.14 -24.92 11.91
CA TRP A 245 -4.38 -24.27 10.61
C TRP A 245 -4.17 -25.21 9.42
N GLN A 246 -3.10 -26.01 9.42
CA GLN A 246 -2.81 -26.95 8.34
C GLN A 246 -3.88 -28.05 8.25
N GLN A 247 -4.31 -28.57 9.40
CA GLN A 247 -5.39 -29.57 9.49
C GLN A 247 -6.73 -29.01 8.98
N HIS A 248 -6.99 -27.72 9.20
CA HIS A 248 -8.23 -27.04 8.81
C HIS A 248 -8.04 -26.08 7.63
N SER A 249 -7.11 -26.38 6.72
CA SER A 249 -6.74 -25.48 5.63
C SER A 249 -7.87 -25.17 4.63
N LYS A 250 -8.84 -26.10 4.47
CA LYS A 250 -10.01 -25.91 3.60
C LYS A 250 -11.03 -24.93 4.19
N TRP A 251 -11.22 -24.95 5.50
CA TRP A 251 -12.19 -24.11 6.23
C TRP A 251 -11.58 -23.64 7.56
N PRO A 252 -10.70 -22.63 7.54
CA PRO A 252 -9.91 -22.22 8.71
C PRO A 252 -10.72 -21.30 9.65
N TYR A 253 -11.83 -21.81 10.16
CA TYR A 253 -12.72 -21.17 11.12
C TYR A 253 -12.83 -22.06 12.36
N PRO A 254 -12.01 -21.84 13.40
CA PRO A 254 -12.09 -22.63 14.61
C PRO A 254 -13.43 -22.41 15.32
N THR A 255 -14.04 -23.49 15.78
CA THR A 255 -15.24 -23.45 16.62
C THR A 255 -14.93 -22.90 18.00
N GLU A 256 -15.94 -22.61 18.83
CA GLU A 256 -15.70 -22.15 20.20
C GLU A 256 -14.94 -23.20 21.04
N ASP A 257 -15.20 -24.49 20.81
CA ASP A 257 -14.49 -25.59 21.46
C ASP A 257 -13.03 -25.68 20.99
N ASP A 258 -12.77 -25.49 19.70
CA ASP A 258 -11.40 -25.45 19.18
C ASP A 258 -10.63 -24.27 19.75
N LYS A 259 -11.26 -23.10 19.86
CA LYS A 259 -10.65 -21.92 20.47
C LYS A 259 -10.32 -22.17 21.94
N ALA A 260 -11.22 -22.82 22.70
CA ALA A 260 -10.98 -23.15 24.10
C ALA A 260 -9.78 -24.10 24.26
N LYS A 261 -9.67 -25.14 23.43
CA LYS A 261 -8.51 -26.05 23.42
C LYS A 261 -7.21 -25.32 23.05
N LEU A 262 -7.26 -24.43 22.06
CA LEU A 262 -6.09 -23.65 21.68
C LEU A 262 -5.67 -22.65 22.78
N VAL A 263 -6.60 -22.09 23.55
CA VAL A 263 -6.30 -21.28 24.74
C VAL A 263 -5.58 -22.13 25.79
N GLU A 264 -6.10 -23.33 26.05
CA GLU A 264 -5.54 -24.25 27.05
C GLU A 264 -4.13 -24.72 26.66
N GLU A 265 -3.92 -25.12 25.41
CA GLU A 265 -2.63 -25.63 24.92
C GLU A 265 -1.57 -24.54 24.74
N THR A 266 -1.97 -23.32 24.34
CA THR A 266 -1.01 -22.23 24.07
C THR A 266 -0.83 -21.26 25.23
N GLY A 267 -1.73 -21.28 26.22
CA GLY A 267 -1.80 -20.28 27.30
C GLY A 267 -2.10 -18.86 26.81
N LEU A 268 -2.49 -18.69 25.54
CA LEU A 268 -2.79 -17.38 24.96
C LEU A 268 -4.23 -16.96 25.27
N GLN A 269 -4.44 -15.65 25.37
CA GLN A 269 -5.79 -15.12 25.51
C GLN A 269 -6.61 -15.39 24.23
N LEU A 270 -7.89 -15.69 24.40
CA LEU A 270 -8.84 -15.93 23.30
C LEU A 270 -8.78 -14.82 22.22
N LYS A 271 -8.63 -13.56 22.64
CA LYS A 271 -8.48 -12.41 21.74
C LYS A 271 -7.22 -12.51 20.86
N GLN A 272 -6.10 -12.97 21.41
CA GLN A 272 -4.85 -13.15 20.67
C GLN A 272 -4.99 -14.26 19.63
N ILE A 273 -5.66 -15.36 19.98
CA ILE A 273 -5.95 -16.47 19.07
C ILE A 273 -6.87 -16.02 17.93
N ASN A 274 -7.96 -15.32 18.25
CA ASN A 274 -8.87 -14.76 17.24
C ASN A 274 -8.15 -13.83 16.26
N ASN A 275 -7.35 -12.89 16.79
CA ASN A 275 -6.56 -11.96 15.97
C ASN A 275 -5.53 -12.70 15.09
N TRP A 276 -4.93 -13.76 15.61
CA TRP A 276 -4.00 -14.58 14.85
C TRP A 276 -4.69 -15.25 13.66
N PHE A 277 -5.83 -15.90 13.86
CA PHE A 277 -6.58 -16.56 12.78
C PHE A 277 -7.12 -15.60 11.73
N ILE A 278 -7.60 -14.41 12.14
CA ILE A 278 -8.02 -13.36 11.22
C ILE A 278 -6.84 -12.93 10.33
N ASN A 279 -5.70 -12.61 10.94
CA ASN A 279 -4.51 -12.20 10.20
C ASN A 279 -3.96 -13.33 9.32
N GLN A 280 -4.02 -14.57 9.79
CA GLN A 280 -3.56 -15.74 9.05
C GLN A 280 -4.45 -16.01 7.82
N ARG A 281 -5.78 -15.85 7.92
CA ARG A 281 -6.68 -15.89 6.75
C ARG A 281 -6.35 -14.80 5.74
N LYS A 282 -6.19 -13.54 6.17
CA LYS A 282 -5.84 -12.42 5.26
C LYS A 282 -4.55 -12.68 4.48
N ARG A 283 -3.53 -13.29 5.11
CA ARG A 283 -2.26 -13.64 4.46
C ARG A 283 -2.38 -14.80 3.46
N ASN A 284 -3.26 -15.77 3.70
CA ASN A 284 -3.35 -16.99 2.88
C ASN A 284 -4.47 -16.97 1.82
N TRP A 285 -5.41 -16.04 1.91
CA TRP A 285 -6.55 -15.94 0.97
C TRP A 285 -6.13 -15.75 -0.50
N HIS A 286 -5.06 -14.99 -0.76
CA HIS A 286 -4.58 -14.73 -2.14
C HIS A 286 -3.64 -15.82 -2.67
N ASN A 287 -3.03 -16.63 -1.80
CA ASN A 287 -2.05 -17.64 -2.19
C ASN A 287 -2.70 -18.94 -2.68
N ASN A 288 -3.91 -19.27 -2.21
CA ASN A 288 -4.62 -20.47 -2.64
C ASN A 288 -5.26 -20.36 -4.03
N SER A 289 -5.40 -19.14 -4.56
CA SER A 289 -5.92 -18.90 -5.92
C SER A 289 -4.86 -19.10 -7.02
N GLN A 290 -3.57 -19.09 -6.67
CA GLN A 290 -2.47 -19.32 -7.64
C GLN A 290 -1.87 -20.73 -7.58
N SER A 291 -2.10 -21.50 -6.51
CA SER A 291 -1.60 -22.88 -6.41
C SER A 291 -2.41 -23.89 -7.24
N ALA A 292 -3.66 -23.58 -7.60
CA ALA A 292 -4.50 -24.45 -8.42
C ALA A 292 -4.13 -24.49 -9.91
N THR A 293 -3.34 -23.53 -10.41
CA THR A 293 -2.95 -23.45 -11.83
C THR A 293 -1.61 -24.09 -12.15
N SER A 294 -0.79 -24.43 -11.15
CA SER A 294 0.57 -24.98 -11.37
C SER A 294 0.60 -26.51 -11.60
N LEU A 295 -0.43 -27.26 -11.18
CA LEU A 295 -0.42 -28.73 -11.24
C LEU A 295 -0.79 -29.34 -12.61
N LYS A 296 -1.12 -28.54 -13.63
CA LYS A 296 -1.47 -29.05 -14.98
C LYS A 296 -0.34 -29.02 -16.02
N SER A 297 0.84 -28.49 -15.70
CA SER A 297 1.90 -28.28 -16.72
C SER A 297 3.05 -29.30 -16.69
N LYS A 298 2.84 -30.52 -16.17
CA LYS A 298 3.91 -31.54 -16.18
C LYS A 298 3.40 -32.95 -16.48
N ARG A 299 2.93 -33.16 -17.72
CA ARG A 299 2.88 -34.49 -18.33
C ARG A 299 2.83 -34.41 -19.86
N LYS A 300 3.97 -34.17 -20.49
CA LYS A 300 4.26 -34.67 -21.85
C LYS A 300 5.78 -34.73 -22.04
N ARG A 301 6.33 -35.93 -21.92
CA ARG A 301 7.50 -36.38 -22.67
C ARG A 301 7.19 -37.79 -23.13
#